data_AF-A0AAD0HPA4-F1
#
_entry.id   AF-A0AAD0HPA4-F1
#
_cell.length_a   1.000
_cell.length_b   1.000
_cell.length_c   1.000
_cell.angle_alpha   90.00
_cell.angle_beta   90.00
_cell.angle_gamma   90.00
#
_symmetry.space_group_name_H-M   'P 1'
#
loop_
_entity.id
_entity.type
_entity.pdbx_description
1 polymer ?
#
loop_
_entity_poly.entity_id
_entity_poly.type
_entity_poly.pdbx_seq_one_letter_code
_entity_poly.pdbx_strand_id
1 'polypeptide(L)'
;MSVTRIILEHVNFEWTILGLKRFLDYWYEGRSVDEMAELFNRPAEEVLLLMIDFSKRGKIKERPNGVGANDPMYIKKSVMMAKKRELRKLFEDQLVYYACPSSDFIWCERDIIAFREMWQDHEPIRHIANRLARKVDDILLLILDQAELGRIQPRKGGVFGKEDKQHEKKKHPVAI
;
A
#
# COMPACT_ATOMS: atom_id res chain seq x y z
N MET A 1 -26.31 8.73 -16.86
CA MET A 1 -24.87 9.07 -16.85
C MET A 1 -24.30 8.54 -15.54
N SER A 2 -23.23 7.74 -15.57
CA SER A 2 -22.61 7.27 -14.32
C SER A 2 -21.81 8.43 -13.72
N VAL A 3 -22.04 8.73 -12.44
CA VAL A 3 -21.26 9.74 -11.72
C VAL A 3 -19.82 9.24 -11.57
N THR A 4 -18.85 10.13 -11.82
CA THR A 4 -17.42 9.86 -11.62
C THR A 4 -17.01 10.39 -10.25
N ARG A 5 -16.16 9.64 -9.55
CA ARG A 5 -15.59 10.00 -8.25
C ARG A 5 -14.07 9.93 -8.32
N ILE A 6 -13.40 10.82 -7.60
CA ILE A 6 -11.97 10.75 -7.35
C ILE A 6 -11.81 10.17 -5.94
N ILE A 7 -11.15 9.03 -5.82
CA ILE A 7 -10.90 8.40 -4.51
C ILE A 7 -9.70 9.06 -3.82
N LEU A 8 -9.65 9.00 -2.49
CA LEU A 8 -8.59 9.55 -1.64
C LEU A 8 -8.43 11.09 -1.80
N GLU A 9 -9.50 11.81 -2.13
CA GLU A 9 -9.47 13.26 -2.33
C GLU A 9 -9.07 14.07 -1.08
N HIS A 10 -9.23 13.47 0.10
CA HIS A 10 -8.94 14.07 1.41
C HIS A 10 -7.51 13.81 1.91
N VAL A 11 -6.72 13.04 1.16
CA VAL A 11 -5.38 12.58 1.58
C VAL A 11 -4.28 13.52 1.12
N ASN A 12 -3.30 13.81 1.99
CA ASN A 12 -2.09 14.50 1.60
C ASN A 12 -1.01 13.51 1.08
N PHE A 13 -0.77 13.53 -0.23
CA PHE A 13 0.21 12.66 -0.89
C PHE A 13 1.65 13.18 -0.83
N GLU A 14 1.88 14.38 -0.33
CA GLU A 14 3.19 15.05 -0.39
C GLU A 14 4.14 14.52 0.67
N TRP A 15 5.39 14.29 0.27
CA TRP A 15 6.46 13.87 1.15
C TRP A 15 7.75 14.64 0.86
N THR A 16 8.39 15.11 1.93
CA THR A 16 9.72 15.73 1.82
C THR A 16 10.81 14.67 1.70
N ILE A 17 11.97 15.03 1.15
CA ILE A 17 13.13 14.13 1.10
C ILE A 17 13.57 13.65 2.49
N LEU A 18 13.39 14.49 3.53
CA LEU A 18 13.66 14.10 4.92
C LEU A 18 12.64 13.05 5.38
N GLY A 19 11.36 13.25 5.08
CA GLY A 19 10.29 12.28 5.34
C GLY A 19 10.58 10.92 4.72
N LEU A 20 10.94 10.88 3.43
CA LEU A 20 11.27 9.63 2.74
C LEU A 20 12.49 8.91 3.34
N LYS A 21 13.53 9.66 3.75
CA LYS A 21 14.71 9.08 4.41
C LYS A 21 14.38 8.51 5.77
N ARG A 22 13.57 9.21 6.56
CA ARG A 22 13.07 8.74 7.87
C ARG A 22 12.19 7.51 7.70
N PHE A 23 11.35 7.47 6.66
CA PHE A 23 10.53 6.30 6.36
C PHE A 23 11.42 5.07 6.11
N LEU A 24 12.51 5.22 5.34
CA LEU A 24 13.47 4.11 5.18
C LEU A 24 14.12 3.70 6.50
N ASP A 25 14.47 4.64 7.38
CA ASP A 25 15.03 4.30 8.70
C ASP A 25 14.02 3.50 9.53
N TYR A 26 12.83 4.07 9.73
CA TYR A 26 11.74 3.42 10.46
C TYR A 26 11.36 2.07 9.86
N TRP A 27 11.44 1.94 8.52
CA TRP A 27 11.14 0.69 7.85
C TRP A 27 12.12 -0.43 8.23
N TYR A 28 13.42 -0.11 8.28
CA TYR A 28 14.44 -1.09 8.61
C TYR A 28 14.65 -1.25 10.13
N GLU A 29 14.23 -0.28 10.94
CA GLU A 29 14.12 -0.40 12.40
C GLU A 29 13.00 -1.36 12.83
N GLY A 30 12.11 -1.74 11.92
CA GLY A 30 11.03 -2.69 12.21
C GLY A 30 9.75 -2.04 12.74
N ARG A 31 9.64 -0.70 12.73
CA ARG A 31 8.46 0.01 13.24
C ARG A 31 7.18 -0.36 12.48
N SER A 32 6.04 -0.37 13.17
CA SER A 32 4.72 -0.51 12.54
C SER A 32 4.34 0.76 11.76
N VAL A 33 3.34 0.65 10.87
CA VAL A 33 2.76 1.82 10.20
C VAL A 33 2.15 2.79 11.20
N ASP A 34 1.50 2.30 12.26
CA ASP A 34 0.90 3.15 13.30
C ASP A 34 1.96 3.93 14.09
N GLU A 35 3.06 3.27 14.50
CA GLU A 35 4.18 3.95 15.16
C GLU A 35 4.83 5.00 14.24
N MET A 36 4.93 4.70 12.94
CA MET A 36 5.43 5.68 11.97
C MET A 36 4.48 6.88 11.83
N ALA A 37 3.17 6.64 11.82
CA ALA A 37 2.15 7.68 11.76
C ALA A 37 2.29 8.67 12.92
N GLU A 38 2.43 8.15 14.14
CA GLU A 38 2.71 8.94 15.34
C GLU A 38 4.01 9.76 15.20
N LEU A 39 5.10 9.12 14.75
CA LEU A 39 6.40 9.79 14.58
C LEU A 39 6.41 10.87 13.49
N PHE A 40 5.62 10.67 12.43
CA PHE A 40 5.46 11.67 11.37
C PHE A 40 4.45 12.75 11.73
N ASN A 41 3.62 12.54 12.76
CA ASN A 41 2.43 13.33 13.04
C ASN A 41 1.53 13.43 11.79
N ARG A 42 1.24 12.28 11.18
CA ARG A 42 0.41 12.14 9.98
C ARG A 42 -0.55 10.95 10.14
N PRO A 43 -1.69 10.93 9.43
CA PRO A 43 -2.57 9.75 9.41
C PRO A 43 -1.85 8.49 8.93
N ALA A 44 -2.24 7.34 9.47
CA ALA A 44 -1.63 6.04 9.16
C ALA A 44 -1.79 5.67 7.68
N GLU A 45 -2.88 6.12 7.07
CA GLU A 45 -3.24 5.92 5.67
C GLU A 45 -2.21 6.59 4.74
N GLU A 46 -1.73 7.79 5.09
CA GLU A 46 -0.71 8.50 4.30
C GLU A 46 0.63 7.77 4.34
N VAL A 47 0.99 7.21 5.49
CA VAL A 47 2.18 6.36 5.66
C VAL A 47 2.02 5.05 4.90
N LEU A 48 0.83 4.45 4.94
CA LEU A 48 0.50 3.21 4.26
C LEU A 48 0.55 3.38 2.73
N LEU A 49 0.09 4.52 2.20
CA LEU A 49 0.21 4.88 0.79
C LEU A 49 1.67 4.99 0.36
N LEU A 50 2.51 5.65 1.16
CA LEU A 50 3.94 5.69 0.90
C LEU A 50 4.56 4.28 0.91
N MET A 51 4.15 3.42 1.84
CA MET A 51 4.60 2.03 1.89
C MET A 51 4.20 1.26 0.62
N ILE A 52 2.94 1.37 0.17
CA ILE A 52 2.46 0.72 -1.06
C ILE A 52 3.31 1.14 -2.26
N ASP A 53 3.51 2.44 -2.44
CA ASP A 53 4.31 2.98 -3.54
C ASP A 53 5.79 2.54 -3.47
N PHE A 54 6.40 2.61 -2.29
CA PHE A 54 7.80 2.20 -2.12
C PHE A 54 7.98 0.68 -2.30
N SER A 55 7.00 -0.12 -1.89
CA SER A 55 7.00 -1.57 -2.11
C SER A 55 6.96 -1.88 -3.60
N LYS A 56 6.00 -1.27 -4.33
CA LYS A 56 5.86 -1.42 -5.79
C LYS A 56 7.11 -1.00 -6.56
N ARG A 57 7.80 0.04 -6.10
CA ARG A 57 9.05 0.54 -6.69
C ARG A 57 10.30 -0.23 -6.25
N GLY A 58 10.16 -1.27 -5.43
CA GLY A 58 11.28 -2.05 -4.88
C GLY A 58 12.21 -1.25 -3.97
N LYS A 59 11.74 -0.11 -3.42
CA LYS A 59 12.54 0.76 -2.55
C LYS A 59 12.69 0.16 -1.15
N ILE A 60 11.70 -0.60 -0.70
CA ILE A 60 11.69 -1.34 0.57
C ILE A 60 11.66 -2.85 0.33
N LYS A 61 12.04 -3.61 1.36
CA LYS A 61 11.90 -5.07 1.39
C LYS A 61 10.61 -5.44 2.11
N GLU A 62 9.97 -6.52 1.67
CA GLU A 62 8.88 -7.16 2.41
C GLU A 62 9.34 -7.57 3.80
N ARG A 63 8.42 -7.53 4.77
CA ARG A 63 8.65 -7.92 6.16
C ARG A 63 7.68 -9.04 6.56
N PRO A 64 8.07 -9.92 7.50
CA PRO A 64 7.19 -10.99 7.99
C PRO A 64 5.80 -10.52 8.42
N ASN A 65 5.71 -9.44 9.21
CA ASN A 65 4.44 -8.91 9.72
C ASN A 65 3.86 -7.78 8.85
N GLY A 66 4.37 -7.57 7.64
CA GLY A 66 3.87 -6.54 6.71
C GLY A 66 3.86 -5.13 7.32
N VAL A 67 2.67 -4.59 7.53
CA VAL A 67 2.41 -3.25 8.11
C VAL A 67 2.63 -3.17 9.62
N GLY A 68 2.65 -4.32 10.31
CA GLY A 68 2.83 -4.39 11.76
C GLY A 68 4.28 -4.20 12.22
N ALA A 69 4.48 -4.16 13.53
CA ALA A 69 5.82 -4.15 14.11
C ALA A 69 6.58 -5.44 13.77
N ASN A 70 7.88 -5.32 13.57
CA ASN A 70 8.81 -6.39 13.23
C ASN A 70 10.12 -6.19 14.00
N ASP A 71 10.91 -7.25 14.12
CA ASP A 71 12.31 -7.09 14.52
C ASP A 71 13.07 -6.22 13.50
N PRO A 72 14.09 -5.46 13.95
CA PRO A 72 14.93 -4.69 13.05
C PRO A 72 15.53 -5.55 11.93
N MET A 73 15.38 -5.10 10.69
CA MET A 73 15.93 -5.78 9.53
C MET A 73 17.38 -5.38 9.29
N TYR A 74 18.27 -6.37 9.20
CA TYR A 74 19.67 -6.09 8.88
C TYR A 74 19.85 -5.44 7.49
N ILE A 75 20.58 -4.33 7.46
CA ILE A 75 21.05 -3.67 6.26
C ILE A 75 22.43 -3.04 6.50
N LYS A 76 23.37 -3.28 5.58
CA LYS A 76 24.69 -2.64 5.63
C LYS A 76 24.55 -1.12 5.57
N LYS A 77 25.29 -0.39 6.42
CA LYS A 77 25.28 1.08 6.46
C LYS A 77 25.53 1.71 5.09
N SER A 78 26.47 1.18 4.31
CA SER A 78 26.77 1.66 2.94
C SER A 78 25.57 1.53 1.99
N VAL A 79 24.83 0.41 2.09
CA VAL A 79 23.62 0.15 1.28
C VAL A 79 22.49 1.09 1.70
N MET A 80 22.28 1.31 3.00
CA MET A 80 21.29 2.29 3.48
C MET A 80 21.63 3.71 2.98
N MET A 81 22.90 4.11 3.03
CA MET A 81 23.35 5.41 2.51
C MET A 81 23.15 5.54 1.00
N ALA A 82 23.36 4.47 0.24
CA ALA A 82 23.07 4.44 -1.19
C ALA A 82 21.57 4.60 -1.47
N LYS A 83 20.71 3.83 -0.80
CA LYS A 83 19.25 3.95 -0.91
C LYS A 83 18.77 5.38 -0.64
N LYS A 84 19.23 5.99 0.46
CA LYS A 84 18.89 7.39 0.81
C LYS A 84 19.39 8.42 -0.21
N ARG A 85 20.51 8.14 -0.88
CA ARG A 85 21.06 8.99 -1.96
C ARG A 85 20.20 8.89 -3.21
N GLU A 86 19.74 7.68 -3.56
CA GLU A 86 18.89 7.45 -4.72
C GLU A 86 17.52 8.13 -4.61
N LEU A 87 17.00 8.33 -3.39
CA LEU A 87 15.75 9.07 -3.18
C LEU A 87 15.78 10.48 -3.75
N ARG A 88 16.96 11.12 -3.88
CA ARG A 88 17.08 12.46 -4.49
C ARG A 88 16.59 12.50 -5.93
N LYS A 89 16.69 11.39 -6.66
CA LYS A 89 16.21 11.29 -8.05
C LYS A 89 14.71 11.50 -8.18
N LEU A 90 13.95 11.28 -7.10
CA LEU A 90 12.50 11.49 -7.07
C LEU A 90 12.10 12.99 -7.02
N PHE A 91 13.08 13.87 -6.79
CA PHE A 91 12.91 15.31 -6.61
C PHE A 91 13.66 16.11 -7.69
N GLU A 92 14.16 15.48 -8.76
CA GLU A 92 14.93 16.18 -9.80
C GLU A 92 14.11 17.30 -10.44
N ASP A 93 12.81 17.08 -10.64
CA ASP A 93 11.91 18.04 -11.30
C ASP A 93 10.88 18.69 -10.34
N GLN A 94 10.96 18.40 -9.03
CA GLN A 94 9.94 18.83 -8.05
C GLN A 94 10.48 18.94 -6.62
N LEU A 95 9.93 19.89 -5.84
CA LEU A 95 10.36 20.14 -4.46
C LEU A 95 9.82 19.12 -3.44
N VAL A 96 8.70 18.48 -3.77
CA VAL A 96 8.03 17.46 -2.95
C VAL A 96 7.83 16.19 -3.77
N TYR A 97 7.75 15.06 -3.08
CA TYR A 97 7.42 13.77 -3.70
C TYR A 97 5.94 13.46 -3.48
N TYR A 98 5.20 13.18 -4.56
CA TYR A 98 3.84 12.67 -4.47
C TYR A 98 3.84 11.14 -4.46
N ALA A 99 3.31 10.53 -3.41
CA ALA A 99 3.15 9.08 -3.34
C ALA A 99 2.12 8.58 -4.37
N CYS A 100 2.32 7.36 -4.89
CA CYS A 100 1.42 6.75 -5.89
C CYS A 100 1.18 7.59 -7.17
N PRO A 101 2.18 8.24 -7.78
CA PRO A 101 1.96 9.25 -8.84
C PRO A 101 1.49 8.66 -10.18
N SER A 102 1.42 7.33 -10.31
CA SER A 102 0.98 6.62 -11.52
C SER A 102 -0.25 5.75 -11.27
N SER A 103 -0.93 5.95 -10.14
CA SER A 103 -2.16 5.24 -9.80
C SER A 103 -3.38 5.91 -10.43
N ASP A 104 -4.41 5.12 -10.74
CA ASP A 104 -5.67 5.66 -11.26
C ASP A 104 -6.68 5.87 -10.12
N PHE A 105 -6.92 7.14 -9.81
CA PHE A 105 -7.83 7.57 -8.75
C PHE A 105 -9.26 7.82 -9.26
N ILE A 106 -9.51 7.69 -10.56
CA ILE A 106 -10.81 7.99 -11.16
C ILE A 106 -11.65 6.73 -11.20
N TRP A 107 -12.79 6.77 -10.52
CA TRP A 107 -13.71 5.65 -10.39
C TRP A 107 -15.12 6.05 -10.81
N CYS A 108 -15.81 5.18 -11.54
CA CYS A 108 -17.24 5.38 -11.75
C CYS A 108 -18.02 4.82 -10.55
N GLU A 109 -19.12 5.48 -10.19
CA GLU A 109 -19.94 5.09 -9.03
C GLU A 109 -20.46 3.65 -9.12
N ARG A 110 -20.78 3.18 -10.33
CA ARG A 110 -21.21 1.80 -10.57
C ARG A 110 -20.14 0.79 -10.14
N ASP A 111 -18.86 1.05 -10.46
CA ASP A 111 -17.77 0.14 -10.09
C ASP A 111 -17.50 0.16 -8.58
N ILE A 112 -17.69 1.31 -7.92
CA ILE A 112 -17.60 1.42 -6.46
C ILE A 112 -18.72 0.61 -5.78
N ILE A 113 -19.95 0.67 -6.30
CA ILE A 113 -21.07 -0.14 -5.79
C ILE A 113 -20.76 -1.63 -5.95
N ALA A 114 -20.35 -2.06 -7.15
CA ALA A 114 -19.97 -3.44 -7.42
C ALA A 114 -18.79 -3.90 -6.55
N PHE A 115 -17.80 -3.04 -6.31
CA PHE A 115 -16.72 -3.29 -5.37
C PHE A 115 -17.25 -3.57 -3.96
N ARG A 116 -18.18 -2.76 -3.44
CA ARG A 116 -18.74 -2.94 -2.09
C ARG A 116 -19.51 -4.24 -1.96
N GLU A 117 -20.30 -4.61 -2.97
CA GLU A 117 -21.02 -5.89 -3.01
C GLU A 117 -20.03 -7.06 -2.94
N MET A 118 -19.02 -7.08 -3.81
CA MET A 118 -17.98 -8.11 -3.79
C MET A 118 -17.14 -8.09 -2.51
N TRP A 119 -16.95 -6.91 -1.91
CA TRP A 119 -16.27 -6.78 -0.62
C TRP A 119 -17.03 -7.52 0.48
N GLN A 120 -18.35 -7.27 0.57
CA GLN A 120 -19.27 -7.92 1.50
C GLN A 120 -19.40 -9.42 1.25
N ASP A 121 -19.33 -9.87 -0.01
CA ASP A 121 -19.32 -11.29 -0.39
C ASP A 121 -17.98 -12.01 -0.14
N HIS A 122 -17.07 -11.33 0.56
CA HIS A 122 -15.74 -11.82 0.93
C HIS A 122 -14.92 -12.25 -0.31
N GLU A 123 -15.13 -11.64 -1.47
CA GLU A 123 -14.34 -11.97 -2.67
C GLU A 123 -12.87 -11.53 -2.50
N PRO A 124 -11.88 -12.38 -2.82
CA PRO A 124 -10.46 -11.99 -2.82
C PRO A 124 -10.21 -10.77 -3.70
N ILE A 125 -9.34 -9.83 -3.27
CA ILE A 125 -9.16 -8.56 -4.00
C ILE A 125 -8.63 -8.76 -5.42
N ARG A 126 -7.90 -9.86 -5.68
CA ARG A 126 -7.47 -10.22 -7.03
C ARG A 126 -8.62 -10.57 -7.96
N HIS A 127 -9.67 -11.21 -7.44
CA HIS A 127 -10.88 -11.49 -8.21
C HIS A 127 -11.68 -10.21 -8.45
N ILE A 128 -11.76 -9.34 -7.45
CA ILE A 128 -12.38 -8.01 -7.58
C ILE A 128 -11.67 -7.20 -8.67
N ALA A 129 -10.34 -7.13 -8.62
CA ALA A 129 -9.51 -6.45 -9.61
C ALA A 129 -9.79 -6.96 -11.03
N ASN A 130 -9.80 -8.29 -11.21
CA ASN A 130 -10.09 -8.91 -12.50
C ASN A 130 -11.51 -8.58 -13.00
N ARG A 131 -12.53 -8.65 -12.14
CA ARG A 131 -13.93 -8.36 -12.51
C ARG A 131 -14.16 -6.90 -12.88
N LEU A 132 -13.44 -5.97 -12.24
CA LEU A 132 -13.52 -4.54 -12.53
C LEU A 132 -12.54 -4.08 -13.61
N ALA A 133 -11.74 -4.99 -14.19
CA ALA A 133 -10.67 -4.69 -15.14
C ALA A 133 -9.68 -3.63 -14.60
N ARG A 134 -9.31 -3.76 -13.32
CA ARG A 134 -8.42 -2.85 -12.57
C ARG A 134 -7.18 -3.58 -12.08
N LYS A 135 -6.14 -2.83 -11.71
CA LYS A 135 -4.96 -3.43 -11.05
C LYS A 135 -5.31 -3.73 -9.60
N VAL A 136 -4.65 -4.74 -9.02
CA VAL A 136 -4.80 -5.06 -7.59
C VAL A 136 -4.46 -3.85 -6.72
N ASP A 137 -3.45 -3.07 -7.10
CA ASP A 137 -3.08 -1.82 -6.40
C ASP A 137 -4.22 -0.81 -6.41
N ASP A 138 -4.96 -0.67 -7.51
CA ASP A 138 -6.10 0.25 -7.59
C ASP A 138 -7.21 -0.19 -6.62
N ILE A 139 -7.41 -1.51 -6.46
CA ILE A 139 -8.34 -2.06 -5.46
C ILE A 139 -7.86 -1.78 -4.04
N LEU A 140 -6.56 -1.87 -3.76
CA LEU A 140 -6.00 -1.51 -2.45
C LEU A 140 -6.25 -0.04 -2.12
N LEU A 141 -6.05 0.88 -3.08
CA LEU A 141 -6.34 2.31 -2.89
C LEU A 141 -7.83 2.56 -2.65
N LEU A 142 -8.71 1.86 -3.38
CA LEU A 142 -10.15 1.95 -3.16
C LEU A 142 -10.54 1.41 -1.78
N ILE A 143 -9.90 0.34 -1.29
CA ILE A 143 -10.14 -0.17 0.08
C ILE A 143 -9.82 0.91 1.11
N LEU A 144 -8.67 1.59 0.98
CA LEU A 144 -8.28 2.67 1.90
C LEU A 144 -9.33 3.78 1.91
N ASP A 145 -9.71 4.27 0.73
CA ASP A 145 -10.72 5.32 0.58
C ASP A 145 -12.07 4.92 1.21
N GLN A 146 -12.56 3.73 0.88
CA GLN A 146 -13.87 3.28 1.32
C GLN A 146 -13.89 2.93 2.81
N ALA A 147 -12.79 2.48 3.39
CA ALA A 147 -12.67 2.23 4.82
C ALA A 147 -12.68 3.54 5.60
N GLU A 148 -11.90 4.54 5.17
CA GLU A 148 -11.82 5.86 5.82
C GLU A 148 -13.17 6.59 5.77
N LEU A 149 -13.89 6.47 4.66
CA LEU A 149 -15.24 7.02 4.52
C LEU A 149 -16.33 6.20 5.25
N GLY A 150 -15.96 5.15 5.98
CA GLY A 150 -16.88 4.26 6.71
C GLY A 150 -17.85 3.49 5.81
N ARG A 151 -17.52 3.35 4.51
CA ARG A 151 -18.37 2.70 3.49
C ARG A 151 -18.18 1.20 3.43
N ILE A 152 -17.06 0.71 3.95
CA ILE A 152 -16.79 -0.72 4.16
C ILE A 152 -16.29 -0.96 5.58
N GLN A 153 -16.46 -2.18 6.05
CA GLN A 153 -15.96 -2.64 7.34
C GLN A 153 -14.88 -3.73 7.13
N PRO A 154 -13.98 -3.94 8.11
CA PRO A 154 -13.11 -5.10 8.11
C PRO A 154 -13.91 -6.39 7.91
N ARG A 155 -13.40 -7.31 7.10
CA ARG A 155 -14.07 -8.56 6.73
C ARG A 155 -13.20 -9.79 7.02
N LYS A 156 -13.82 -10.96 7.16
CA LYS A 156 -13.08 -12.22 7.37
C LYS A 156 -12.12 -12.47 6.20
N GLY A 157 -10.85 -12.78 6.50
CA GLY A 157 -9.80 -12.99 5.50
C GLY A 157 -9.24 -11.69 4.87
N GLY A 158 -9.76 -10.52 5.23
CA GLY A 158 -9.23 -9.23 4.78
C GLY A 158 -9.08 -9.12 3.26
N VAL A 159 -7.88 -8.76 2.78
CA VAL A 159 -7.58 -8.68 1.34
C VAL A 159 -7.64 -10.05 0.63
N PHE A 160 -7.41 -11.14 1.35
CA PHE A 160 -7.43 -12.50 0.79
C PHE A 160 -8.86 -13.05 0.65
N GLY A 161 -9.84 -12.49 1.34
CA GLY A 161 -11.25 -12.92 1.25
C GLY A 161 -11.49 -14.36 1.70
N LYS A 162 -12.55 -14.98 1.17
CA LYS A 162 -12.86 -16.41 1.30
C LYS A 162 -11.78 -17.24 0.60
N GLU A 163 -11.40 -18.36 1.22
CA GLU A 163 -10.26 -19.22 0.85
C GLU A 163 -9.96 -19.24 -0.65
N ASP A 164 -8.87 -18.58 -1.01
CA ASP A 164 -8.39 -18.61 -2.37
C ASP A 164 -7.47 -19.82 -2.54
N LYS A 165 -8.06 -20.93 -3.00
CA LYS A 165 -7.45 -22.28 -3.11
C LYS A 165 -6.14 -22.35 -3.93
N GLN A 166 -5.65 -21.24 -4.48
CA GLN A 166 -4.42 -21.22 -5.28
C GLN A 166 -3.11 -21.17 -4.45
N HIS A 167 -3.19 -21.12 -3.12
CA HIS A 167 -2.02 -21.34 -2.24
C HIS A 167 -1.95 -22.78 -1.68
N GLU A 168 -2.39 -23.78 -2.45
CA GLU A 168 -1.83 -25.12 -2.27
C GLU A 168 -0.35 -25.09 -2.65
N LYS A 169 0.47 -24.98 -1.61
CA LYS A 169 1.93 -25.19 -1.54
C LYS A 169 2.52 -25.74 -2.85
N LYS A 170 3.24 -24.90 -3.60
CA LYS A 170 4.41 -25.40 -4.35
C LYS A 170 5.40 -25.94 -3.32
N LYS A 171 5.19 -27.20 -2.89
CA LYS A 171 6.20 -28.00 -2.21
C LYS A 171 7.40 -27.99 -3.15
N HIS A 172 8.43 -27.25 -2.80
CA HIS A 172 9.72 -27.44 -3.43
C HIS A 172 10.12 -28.88 -3.09
N PRO A 173 10.35 -29.78 -4.08
CA PRO A 173 10.96 -31.05 -3.77
C PRO A 173 12.34 -30.72 -3.22
N VAL A 174 12.54 -31.01 -1.92
CA VAL A 174 13.87 -31.09 -1.34
C VAL A 174 14.53 -32.26 -2.05
N ALA A 175 15.49 -31.97 -2.94
CA ALA A 175 16.41 -32.96 -3.42
C ALA A 175 17.24 -33.41 -2.21
N ILE A 176 17.12 -34.70 -1.88
CA ILE A 176 18.01 -35.43 -0.96
C ILE A 176 19.34 -35.63 -1.66
#